data_AF-A0A944NYN2-F1
#
_entry.id   AF-A0A944NYN2-F1
#
_cell.length_a   1.000
_cell.length_b   1.000
_cell.length_c   1.000
_cell.angle_alpha   90.00
_cell.angle_beta   90.00
_cell.angle_gamma   90.00
#
_symmetry.space_group_name_H-M   'P 1'
#
loop_
_entity.id
_entity.type
_entity.pdbx_description
1 polymer ?
#
loop_
_entity_poly.entity_id
_entity_poly.type
_entity_poly.pdbx_seq_one_letter_code
_entity_poly.pdbx_strand_id
1 'polypeptide(L)'
;MSLRRLRVLIEHLPPESATKTAIRNAIPAEEMEKSTVESRPDLAPWSGTETLLARVMDEIRLLRHTLIAVNGNKPPAFEPTPRPGIPPKRKQTYRRLDESQRRALDPRLRNQPPKEA
;
A
#
# COMPACT_ATOMS: atom_id res chain seq x y z
N MET A 1 29.13 -0.11 0.36
CA MET A 1 27.82 -0.19 -0.33
C MET A 1 26.87 0.79 0.38
N SER A 2 26.20 1.72 -0.31
CA SER A 2 25.36 2.73 0.38
C SER A 2 23.94 2.21 0.64
N LEU A 3 23.30 2.69 1.71
CA LEU A 3 21.90 2.34 2.05
C LEU A 3 20.94 2.59 0.90
N ARG A 4 21.16 3.68 0.15
CA ARG A 4 20.40 4.00 -1.07
C ARG A 4 20.54 2.92 -2.15
N ARG A 5 21.75 2.40 -2.35
CA ARG A 5 22.03 1.39 -3.38
C ARG A 5 21.50 0.01 -2.96
N LEU A 6 21.58 -0.33 -1.68
CA LEU A 6 21.00 -1.55 -1.11
C LEU A 6 19.47 -1.54 -1.26
N ARG A 7 18.83 -0.40 -0.94
CA ARG A 7 17.38 -0.20 -1.13
C ARG A 7 16.94 -0.45 -2.57
N VAL A 8 17.63 0.16 -3.54
CA VAL A 8 17.29 -0.01 -4.97
C VAL A 8 17.39 -1.48 -5.39
N LEU A 9 18.42 -2.21 -4.94
CA LEU A 9 18.53 -3.64 -5.23
C LEU A 9 17.38 -4.44 -4.64
N ILE A 10 17.00 -4.20 -3.38
CA ILE A 10 15.87 -4.88 -2.74
C ILE A 10 14.56 -4.58 -3.48
N GLU A 11 14.30 -3.31 -3.83
CA GLU A 11 13.06 -2.91 -4.51
C GLU A 11 12.86 -3.66 -5.84
N HIS A 12 13.94 -3.83 -6.61
CA HIS A 12 13.91 -4.41 -7.96
C HIS A 12 14.14 -5.93 -8.01
N LEU A 13 14.25 -6.61 -6.86
CA LEU A 13 14.27 -8.08 -6.86
C LEU A 13 12.95 -8.66 -7.40
N PRO A 14 12.96 -9.83 -8.04
CA PRO A 14 11.75 -10.56 -8.35
C PRO A 14 10.88 -10.76 -7.09
N PRO A 15 9.54 -10.64 -7.19
CA PRO A 15 8.66 -10.73 -6.03
C PRO A 15 8.75 -12.09 -5.33
N GLU A 16 9.07 -13.15 -6.07
CA GLU A 16 9.27 -14.52 -5.57
C GLU A 16 10.71 -14.79 -5.09
N SER A 17 11.57 -13.78 -5.02
CA SER A 17 12.96 -13.99 -4.59
C SER A 17 13.03 -14.42 -3.11
N ALA A 18 13.91 -15.37 -2.82
CA ALA A 18 14.14 -15.87 -1.46
C ALA A 18 14.41 -14.74 -0.45
N THR A 19 15.13 -13.70 -0.87
CA THR A 19 15.42 -12.53 -0.03
C THR A 19 14.17 -11.72 0.28
N LYS A 20 13.28 -11.42 -0.69
CA LYS A 20 12.02 -10.73 -0.42
C LYS A 20 11.10 -11.56 0.48
N THR A 21 11.05 -12.88 0.27
CA THR A 21 10.28 -13.80 1.10
C THR A 21 10.82 -13.85 2.53
N ALA A 22 12.14 -13.92 2.72
CA ALA A 22 12.75 -13.88 4.04
C ALA A 22 12.47 -12.55 4.77
N ILE A 23 12.56 -11.42 4.06
CA ILE A 23 12.19 -10.11 4.60
C ILE A 23 10.71 -10.10 5.02
N ARG A 24 9.79 -10.59 4.18
CA ARG A 24 8.36 -10.68 4.50
C ARG A 24 8.10 -11.52 5.74
N ASN A 25 8.74 -12.69 5.86
CA ASN A 25 8.56 -13.61 6.98
C ASN A 25 9.19 -13.12 8.28
N ALA A 26 10.18 -12.22 8.20
CA ALA A 26 10.82 -11.62 9.37
C ALA A 26 9.99 -10.50 10.01
N ILE A 27 8.91 -10.04 9.35
CA ILE A 27 8.03 -9.00 9.90
C ILE A 27 7.20 -9.61 11.05
N PRO A 28 7.28 -9.06 12.27
CA PRO A 28 6.50 -9.55 13.40
C PRO A 28 5.00 -9.33 13.19
N ALA A 29 4.18 -10.25 13.72
CA ALA A 29 2.72 -10.23 13.53
C ALA A 29 2.05 -8.92 13.98
N GLU A 30 2.54 -8.33 15.07
CA GLU A 30 2.04 -7.04 15.59
C GLU A 30 2.26 -5.87 14.61
N GLU A 31 3.35 -5.90 13.83
CA GLU A 31 3.61 -4.91 12.80
C GLU A 31 2.78 -5.17 11.53
N MET A 32 2.54 -6.44 11.19
CA MET A 32 1.61 -6.78 10.12
C MET A 32 0.20 -6.27 10.41
N GLU A 33 -0.31 -6.44 11.63
CA GLU A 33 -1.64 -5.95 12.02
C GLU A 33 -1.74 -4.44 11.93
N LYS A 34 -0.75 -3.70 12.44
CA LYS A 34 -0.68 -2.23 12.30
C LYS A 34 -0.61 -1.79 10.84
N SER A 35 0.08 -2.56 10.00
CA SER A 35 0.15 -2.30 8.57
C SER A 35 -1.22 -2.45 7.90
N THR A 36 -2.11 -3.36 8.32
CA THR A 36 -3.39 -3.56 7.61
C THR A 36 -4.27 -2.31 7.51
N VAL A 37 -4.18 -1.39 8.47
CA VAL A 37 -5.01 -0.16 8.53
C VAL A 37 -4.43 0.97 7.65
N GLU A 38 -3.11 1.09 7.58
CA GLU A 38 -2.42 2.18 6.85
C GLU A 38 -1.71 1.71 5.57
N SER A 39 -1.66 0.40 5.33
CA SER A 39 -0.91 -0.20 4.23
C SER A 39 -1.54 0.15 2.90
N ARG A 40 -0.64 0.45 1.96
CA ARG A 40 -0.93 0.62 0.54
C ARG A 40 -0.56 -0.66 -0.20
N PRO A 41 -1.45 -1.66 -0.22
CA PRO A 41 -1.19 -2.89 -0.96
C PRO A 41 -0.99 -2.61 -2.47
N ASP A 42 -1.47 -1.47 -2.96
CA ASP A 42 -1.28 -1.02 -4.34
C ASP A 42 0.13 -0.51 -4.69
N LEU A 43 0.95 -0.17 -3.68
CA LEU A 43 2.35 0.20 -3.88
C LEU A 43 3.33 -0.92 -3.57
N ALA A 44 2.87 -1.98 -2.90
CA ALA A 44 3.72 -3.10 -2.54
C ALA A 44 3.91 -4.03 -3.75
N PRO A 45 5.13 -4.57 -3.98
CA PRO A 45 5.34 -5.56 -5.02
C PRO A 45 4.67 -6.87 -4.61
N TRP A 46 3.59 -7.24 -5.31
CA TRP A 46 2.86 -8.47 -5.05
C TRP A 46 3.55 -9.69 -5.64
N SER A 47 3.42 -10.81 -4.94
CA SER A 47 3.71 -12.14 -5.50
C SER A 47 2.63 -12.56 -6.51
N GLY A 48 2.94 -13.56 -7.34
CA GLY A 48 1.97 -14.16 -8.25
C GLY A 48 0.81 -14.81 -7.49
N THR A 49 1.09 -15.40 -6.32
CA THR A 49 0.07 -16.00 -5.44
C THR A 49 -0.85 -14.94 -4.81
N GLU A 50 -0.30 -13.81 -4.35
CA GLU A 50 -1.07 -12.68 -3.82
C GLU A 50 -2.00 -12.11 -4.91
N THR A 51 -1.51 -12.02 -6.15
CA THR A 51 -2.29 -11.58 -7.31
C THR A 51 -3.44 -12.53 -7.62
N LEU A 52 -3.17 -13.84 -7.60
CA LEU A 52 -4.20 -14.87 -7.83
C LEU A 52 -5.28 -14.82 -6.74
N LEU A 53 -4.88 -14.74 -5.47
CA LEU A 53 -5.81 -14.70 -4.35
C LEU A 53 -6.72 -13.48 -4.38
N ALA A 54 -6.19 -12.30 -4.70
CA ALA A 54 -7.03 -11.11 -4.87
C ALA A 54 -8.00 -11.25 -6.05
N ARG A 55 -7.58 -11.88 -7.15
CA ARG A 55 -8.48 -12.14 -8.27
C ARG A 55 -9.61 -13.07 -7.88
N VAL A 56 -9.33 -14.14 -7.14
CA VAL A 56 -10.34 -15.06 -6.61
C VAL A 56 -11.30 -14.31 -5.69
N MET A 57 -10.80 -13.45 -4.81
CA MET A 57 -11.63 -12.62 -3.93
C MET A 57 -12.57 -11.70 -4.71
N ASP A 58 -12.07 -11.05 -5.76
CA ASP A 58 -12.86 -10.18 -6.65
C ASP A 58 -13.97 -10.97 -7.36
N GLU A 59 -13.68 -12.16 -7.89
CA GLU A 59 -14.68 -13.01 -8.56
C GLU A 59 -15.76 -13.50 -7.59
N ILE A 60 -15.40 -13.88 -6.36
CA ILE A 60 -16.38 -14.26 -5.33
C ILE A 60 -17.30 -13.09 -4.98
N ARG A 61 -16.77 -11.86 -4.91
CA ARG A 61 -17.59 -10.66 -4.68
C ARG A 61 -18.55 -10.40 -5.85
N LEU A 62 -18.10 -10.58 -7.08
CA LEU A 62 -18.95 -10.46 -8.27
C LEU A 62 -20.04 -11.54 -8.28
N LEU A 63 -19.73 -12.79 -7.94
CA LEU A 63 -20.73 -13.86 -7.80
C LEU A 63 -21.77 -13.53 -6.73
N ARG A 64 -21.36 -12.97 -5.58
CA ARG A 64 -22.31 -12.50 -4.56
C ARG A 64 -23.18 -11.36 -5.10
N HIS A 65 -22.61 -10.43 -5.86
CA HIS A 65 -23.33 -9.31 -6.46
C HIS A 65 -24.41 -9.79 -7.44
N THR A 66 -24.08 -10.76 -8.32
CA THR A 66 -25.04 -11.34 -9.26
C THR A 66 -26.15 -12.08 -8.53
N LEU A 67 -25.83 -12.84 -7.48
CA LEU A 67 -26.82 -13.58 -6.70
C LEU A 67 -27.81 -12.64 -5.97
N ILE A 68 -27.32 -11.52 -5.42
CA ILE A 68 -28.19 -10.50 -4.82
C ILE A 68 -29.13 -9.88 -5.88
N ALA A 69 -28.59 -9.58 -7.07
CA ALA A 69 -29.38 -8.99 -8.16
C ALA A 69 -30.46 -9.94 -8.69
N VAL A 70 -30.13 -11.23 -8.85
CA VAL A 70 -31.09 -12.27 -9.27
C VAL A 70 -32.21 -12.45 -8.25
N ASN A 71 -31.90 -12.29 -6.95
CA ASN A 71 -32.90 -12.33 -5.87
C ASN A 71 -33.72 -11.03 -5.75
N GLY A 72 -33.66 -10.11 -6.72
CA GLY A 72 -34.47 -8.88 -6.77
C GLY A 72 -34.00 -7.76 -5.84
N ASN A 73 -32.86 -7.93 -5.16
CA ASN A 73 -32.29 -6.89 -4.31
C ASN A 73 -31.28 -6.03 -5.10
N LYS A 74 -31.09 -4.78 -4.67
CA LYS A 74 -30.04 -3.93 -5.26
C LYS A 74 -28.68 -4.31 -4.66
N PRO A 75 -27.74 -4.86 -5.45
CA PRO A 75 -26.44 -5.24 -4.94
C PRO A 75 -25.59 -4.01 -4.58
N PRO A 76 -24.67 -4.13 -3.60
CA PRO A 76 -23.74 -3.05 -3.26
C PRO A 76 -22.80 -2.78 -4.42
N ALA A 77 -22.29 -1.55 -4.55
CA ALA A 77 -21.31 -1.21 -5.57
C ALA A 77 -20.08 -2.14 -5.45
N PHE A 78 -19.71 -2.79 -6.55
CA PHE A 78 -18.51 -3.64 -6.58
C PHE A 78 -17.26 -2.77 -6.48
N GLU A 79 -16.43 -3.06 -5.48
CA GLU A 79 -15.12 -2.45 -5.31
C GLU A 79 -14.04 -3.53 -5.41
N PRO A 80 -13.16 -3.47 -6.43
CA PRO A 80 -12.09 -4.44 -6.58
C PRO A 80 -11.09 -4.31 -5.45
N THR A 81 -10.42 -5.41 -5.14
CA THR A 81 -9.39 -5.46 -4.11
C THR A 81 -8.21 -4.57 -4.52
N PRO A 82 -7.79 -3.61 -3.68
CA PRO A 82 -6.68 -2.71 -4.00
C PRO A 82 -5.40 -3.51 -4.20
N ARG A 83 -4.74 -3.31 -5.34
CA ARG A 83 -3.57 -4.08 -5.77
C ARG A 83 -2.66 -3.25 -6.67
N PRO A 84 -1.43 -3.68 -6.97
CA PRO A 84 -0.57 -2.96 -7.89
C PRO A 84 -1.28 -2.69 -9.21
N GLY A 85 -1.35 -1.42 -9.60
CA GLY A 85 -2.10 -0.95 -10.78
C GLY A 85 -3.59 -0.65 -10.54
N ILE A 86 -4.17 -1.04 -9.41
CA ILE A 86 -5.54 -0.69 -8.99
C ILE A 86 -5.50 0.07 -7.66
N PRO A 87 -5.50 1.42 -7.72
CA PRO A 87 -5.40 2.22 -6.52
C PRO A 87 -6.67 2.08 -5.65
N PRO A 88 -6.55 2.19 -4.32
CA PRO A 88 -7.70 2.19 -3.43
C PRO A 88 -8.57 3.44 -3.65
N LYS A 89 -9.86 3.33 -3.31
CA LYS A 89 -10.86 4.41 -3.46
C LYS A 89 -10.51 5.67 -2.68
N ARG A 90 -9.78 5.55 -1.58
CA ARG A 90 -9.25 6.67 -0.80
C ARG A 90 -7.78 6.85 -1.12
N LYS A 91 -7.43 8.00 -1.74
CA LYS A 91 -6.04 8.46 -1.81
C LYS A 91 -5.59 8.77 -0.38
N GLN A 92 -4.39 8.32 -0.01
CA GLN A 92 -3.77 8.83 1.21
C GLN A 92 -3.61 10.33 1.09
N THR A 93 -4.28 11.07 1.97
CA THR A 93 -3.85 12.42 2.34
C THR A 93 -2.58 12.25 3.15
N TYR A 94 -1.42 12.42 2.50
CA TYR A 94 -0.19 12.60 3.23
C TYR A 94 -0.39 13.75 4.21
N ARG A 95 -0.16 13.48 5.50
CA ARG A 95 -0.10 14.53 6.50
C ARG A 95 0.98 15.50 6.03
N ARG A 96 0.57 16.72 5.65
CA ARG A 96 1.54 17.76 5.30
C ARG A 96 2.45 17.92 6.51
N LEU A 97 3.76 17.78 6.30
CA LEU A 97 4.72 18.04 7.37
C LEU A 97 4.46 19.43 7.91
N ASP A 98 4.46 19.53 9.23
CA ASP A 98 4.43 20.79 9.92
C ASP A 98 5.67 21.62 9.55
N GLU A 99 5.59 22.95 9.66
CA GLU A 99 6.67 23.83 9.22
C GLU A 99 7.97 23.57 9.99
N SER A 100 7.85 23.21 11.27
CA SER A 100 8.95 22.74 12.12
C SER A 100 9.64 21.49 11.54
N GLN A 101 8.85 20.49 11.13
CA GLN A 101 9.31 19.23 10.56
C GLN A 101 9.92 19.44 9.17
N ARG A 102 9.37 20.37 8.37
CA ARG A 102 9.94 20.74 7.07
C ARG A 102 11.32 21.37 7.19
N ARG A 103 11.52 22.27 8.15
CA ARG A 103 12.83 22.92 8.39
C ARG A 103 13.90 21.95 8.88
N ALA A 104 13.52 20.91 9.62
CA ALA A 104 14.46 19.88 10.06
C ALA A 104 14.99 19.03 8.88
N LEU A 105 14.19 18.87 7.83
CA LEU A 105 14.52 18.01 6.68
C LEU A 105 15.08 18.78 5.47
N ASP A 106 14.69 20.03 5.25
CA ASP A 106 15.18 20.85 4.14
C ASP A 106 16.30 21.82 4.61
N PRO A 107 17.56 21.61 4.18
CA PRO A 107 18.68 22.48 4.54
C PRO A 107 18.49 23.94 4.14
N ARG A 108 17.66 24.24 3.13
CA ARG A 108 17.42 25.60 2.63
C ARG A 108 16.48 26.40 3.53
N LEU A 109 15.56 25.72 4.21
CA LEU A 109 14.56 26.34 5.08
C LEU A 109 15.08 26.55 6.51
N ARG A 110 16.24 26.00 6.85
CA ARG A 110 16.83 26.07 8.20
C ARG A 110 17.24 27.48 8.64
N ASN A 111 17.62 28.32 7.68
CA ASN A 111 18.14 29.67 7.93
C ASN A 111 17.13 30.78 7.57
N GLN A 112 15.91 30.43 7.16
CA GLN A 112 14.89 31.41 6.79
C GLN A 112 14.05 31.78 8.03
N PRO A 113 13.71 33.07 8.21
CA PRO A 113 12.84 33.50 9.30
C PRO A 113 11.47 32.82 9.15
N PRO A 114 10.81 32.45 10.26
CA PRO A 114 9.50 31.87 10.20
C PRO A 114 8.51 32.77 9.50
N LYS A 115 7.69 32.17 8.62
CA LYS A 115 6.58 32.89 8.00
C LYS A 115 5.51 33.03 9.08
N GLU A 116 5.36 34.23 9.63
CA GLU A 116 4.25 34.55 10.52
C GLU A 116 2.91 34.40 9.77
N ALA A 117 1.92 33.84 10.47
CA ALA A 117 0.63 33.39 9.94
C ALA A 117 -0.28 34.55 9.50
#